data_AF-A0A7S4K538-F1
#
_entry.id   AF-A0A7S4K538-F1
#
_cell.length_a   1.000
_cell.length_b   1.000
_cell.length_c   1.000
_cell.angle_alpha   90.00
_cell.angle_beta   90.00
_cell.angle_gamma   90.00
#
_symmetry.space_group_name_H-M   'P 1'
#
loop_
_entity.id
_entity.type
_entity.pdbx_description
1 polymer ?
#
loop_
_entity_poly.entity_id
_entity_poly.type
_entity_poly.pdbx_seq_one_letter_code
_entity_poly.pdbx_strand_id
1 'polypeptide(L)'
;GILLGAKLSDGSDDGILLGAALSLGADERNTLGLEEGAKLSEGAVEGTTLGAKLTEGSDEGTTMGAKLSDGTDEGTLLGTVLTEGSDEGATLGAKIWDGTDEGTALGSKLLEGSDEGTTLGAKLCDGSDEGTALGAELFDGTDEGASLIVLGAKLQDGSDEGNALGAKLWDGTDEGILLGIALLEGSEEGNALGAKLWDGTDEGNTLGIALLE
;
A
#
# COMPACT_ATOMS: atom_id res chain seq x y z
N GLY A 1 -24.13 -23.47 8.25
CA GLY A 1 -24.35 -23.82 9.68
C GLY A 1 -23.15 -23.32 10.48
N ILE A 2 -23.23 -23.19 11.80
CA ILE A 2 -22.02 -22.91 12.61
C ILE A 2 -21.28 -24.24 12.76
N LEU A 3 -20.08 -24.34 12.17
CA LEU A 3 -19.24 -25.51 12.29
C LEU A 3 -18.23 -25.26 13.42
N LEU A 4 -18.39 -25.96 14.56
CA LEU A 4 -17.39 -25.96 15.63
C LEU A 4 -16.50 -27.19 15.49
N GLY A 5 -15.24 -26.98 15.08
CA GLY A 5 -14.15 -27.93 15.28
C GLY A 5 -14.28 -29.29 14.59
N ALA A 6 -14.88 -29.37 13.41
CA ALA A 6 -14.91 -30.61 12.63
C ALA A 6 -13.67 -30.71 11.73
N LYS A 7 -12.98 -31.85 11.79
CA LYS A 7 -12.04 -32.29 10.76
C LYS A 7 -12.88 -32.72 9.55
N LEU A 8 -13.15 -31.81 8.63
CA LEU A 8 -13.68 -32.14 7.32
C LEU A 8 -12.52 -32.51 6.41
N SER A 9 -12.68 -33.61 5.68
CA SER A 9 -11.66 -34.28 4.87
C SER A 9 -11.83 -34.02 3.37
N ASP A 10 -12.71 -33.09 3.00
CA ASP A 10 -13.18 -32.86 1.63
C ASP A 10 -13.09 -31.42 1.12
N GLY A 11 -12.35 -30.54 1.81
CA GLY A 11 -11.76 -29.32 1.21
C GLY A 11 -12.72 -28.17 0.85
N SER A 12 -14.01 -28.26 1.15
CA SER A 12 -14.98 -27.18 0.91
C SER A 12 -15.96 -27.07 2.08
N ASP A 13 -15.83 -25.99 2.86
CA ASP A 13 -16.68 -25.72 4.02
C ASP A 13 -17.56 -24.49 3.75
N ASP A 14 -18.85 -24.70 3.45
CA ASP A 14 -19.86 -23.64 3.39
C ASP A 14 -20.37 -23.31 4.82
N GLY A 15 -19.81 -22.31 5.52
CA GLY A 15 -20.27 -21.93 6.86
C GLY A 15 -19.40 -20.98 7.70
N ILE A 16 -19.85 -20.71 8.93
CA ILE A 16 -19.09 -19.94 9.93
C ILE A 16 -18.17 -20.89 10.69
N LEU A 17 -16.85 -20.67 10.61
CA LEU A 17 -15.78 -21.40 11.29
C LEU A 17 -15.22 -20.56 12.45
N LEU A 18 -15.45 -21.01 13.69
CA LEU A 18 -15.04 -20.25 14.88
C LEU A 18 -13.90 -20.94 15.65
N GLY A 19 -12.75 -20.28 15.78
CA GLY A 19 -11.71 -20.59 16.76
C GLY A 19 -10.87 -21.83 16.49
N ALA A 20 -10.71 -22.22 15.22
CA ALA A 20 -10.08 -23.48 14.89
C ALA A 20 -8.57 -23.30 14.67
N ALA A 21 -7.77 -23.58 15.71
CA ALA A 21 -6.35 -23.91 15.55
C ALA A 21 -6.21 -25.25 14.80
N LEU A 22 -6.56 -25.27 13.51
CA LEU A 22 -6.48 -26.42 12.64
C LEU A 22 -5.03 -26.55 12.16
N SER A 23 -4.15 -27.08 13.02
CA SER A 23 -2.89 -27.64 12.53
C SER A 23 -3.20 -28.94 11.76
N LEU A 24 -3.67 -28.81 10.52
CA LEU A 24 -3.83 -29.93 9.60
C LEU A 24 -3.11 -29.50 8.33
N GLY A 25 -1.99 -30.16 8.07
CA GLY A 25 -1.08 -29.76 7.00
C GLY A 25 -1.70 -29.90 5.62
N ALA A 26 -1.23 -29.04 4.71
CA ALA A 26 -1.26 -29.21 3.25
C ALA A 26 -2.60 -29.65 2.63
N ASP A 27 -3.72 -29.27 3.22
CA ASP A 27 -5.03 -29.45 2.58
C ASP A 27 -5.51 -28.05 2.16
N GLU A 28 -5.44 -27.76 0.86
CA GLU A 28 -6.13 -26.65 0.19
C GLU A 28 -7.60 -26.64 0.64
N ARG A 29 -8.05 -25.58 1.31
CA ARG A 29 -9.47 -25.39 1.65
C ARG A 29 -9.98 -24.15 0.97
N ASN A 30 -11.16 -24.25 0.34
CA ASN A 30 -11.99 -23.09 0.04
C ASN A 30 -13.08 -23.00 1.11
N THR A 31 -13.12 -21.91 1.87
CA THR A 31 -14.17 -21.70 2.89
C THR A 31 -15.04 -20.51 2.54
N LEU A 32 -16.35 -20.67 2.68
CA LEU A 32 -17.34 -19.61 2.45
C LEU A 32 -17.94 -19.17 3.80
N GLY A 33 -17.48 -18.05 4.36
CA GLY A 33 -18.07 -17.49 5.59
C GLY A 33 -17.14 -16.72 6.53
N LEU A 34 -17.42 -16.77 7.85
CA LEU A 34 -16.62 -16.10 8.88
C LEU A 34 -15.60 -17.06 9.47
N GLU A 35 -14.30 -16.77 9.37
CA GLU A 35 -13.24 -17.53 10.02
C GLU A 35 -12.60 -16.75 11.17
N GLU A 36 -12.45 -17.35 12.36
CA GLU A 36 -11.78 -16.70 13.50
C GLU A 36 -10.55 -17.50 13.99
N GLY A 37 -9.38 -16.87 13.97
CA GLY A 37 -8.17 -17.35 14.65
C GLY A 37 -7.52 -18.59 14.05
N ALA A 38 -7.72 -18.83 12.75
CA ALA A 38 -7.17 -19.99 12.06
C ALA A 38 -5.66 -19.91 11.87
N LYS A 39 -5.02 -21.07 11.79
CA LYS A 39 -3.60 -21.17 11.39
C LYS A 39 -3.48 -22.23 10.30
N LEU A 40 -3.24 -21.79 9.07
CA LEU A 40 -3.22 -22.64 7.89
C LEU A 40 -1.86 -22.57 7.19
N SER A 41 -1.47 -23.67 6.55
CA SER A 41 -0.29 -23.68 5.67
C SER A 41 -0.63 -23.05 4.31
N GLU A 42 -1.74 -23.48 3.72
CA GLU A 42 -2.27 -23.06 2.41
C GLU A 42 -3.81 -22.96 2.54
N GLY A 43 -4.47 -22.06 1.81
CA GLY A 43 -5.93 -21.98 1.77
C GLY A 43 -6.46 -20.77 1.00
N ALA A 44 -7.73 -20.87 0.59
CA ALA A 44 -8.50 -19.78 0.00
C ALA A 44 -9.76 -19.51 0.83
N VAL A 45 -10.09 -18.25 1.09
CA VAL A 45 -11.29 -17.89 1.88
C VAL A 45 -12.14 -16.89 1.13
N GLU A 46 -13.39 -17.24 0.86
CA GLU A 46 -14.41 -16.31 0.41
C GLU A 46 -15.27 -15.86 1.61
N GLY A 47 -15.26 -14.57 1.96
CA GLY A 47 -16.14 -14.02 2.99
C GLY A 47 -15.46 -13.07 3.96
N THR A 48 -15.47 -13.40 5.26
CA THR A 48 -14.92 -12.53 6.31
C THR A 48 -13.93 -13.28 7.20
N THR A 49 -12.65 -12.92 7.11
CA THR A 49 -11.58 -13.55 7.88
C THR A 49 -11.19 -12.66 9.08
N LEU A 50 -11.03 -13.24 10.27
CA LEU A 50 -10.67 -12.53 11.49
C LEU A 50 -9.49 -13.20 12.21
N GLY A 51 -8.34 -12.52 12.26
CA GLY A 51 -7.18 -12.96 13.04
C GLY A 51 -6.52 -14.24 12.53
N ALA A 52 -6.66 -14.55 11.24
CA ALA A 52 -6.02 -15.71 10.64
C ALA A 52 -4.51 -15.55 10.52
N LYS A 53 -3.80 -16.68 10.54
CA LYS A 53 -2.38 -16.76 10.20
C LYS A 53 -2.18 -17.78 9.09
N LEU A 54 -1.89 -17.31 7.89
CA LEU A 54 -1.62 -18.13 6.72
C LEU A 54 -0.14 -18.10 6.37
N THR A 55 0.32 -19.18 5.74
CA THR A 55 1.69 -19.23 5.20
C THR A 55 1.63 -18.85 3.74
N GLU A 56 0.79 -19.52 2.97
CA GLU A 56 0.32 -19.10 1.64
C GLU A 56 -1.22 -19.04 1.66
N GLY A 57 -1.83 -18.10 0.95
CA GLY A 57 -3.29 -18.11 0.80
C GLY A 57 -3.87 -16.97 0.00
N SER A 58 -5.16 -17.06 -0.30
CA SER A 58 -5.90 -16.00 -0.99
C SER A 58 -7.24 -15.72 -0.31
N ASP A 59 -7.53 -14.48 0.03
CA ASP A 59 -8.83 -14.11 0.58
C ASP A 59 -9.63 -13.24 -0.41
N GLU A 60 -10.89 -13.58 -0.63
CA GLU A 60 -11.88 -12.77 -1.33
C GLU A 60 -12.91 -12.26 -0.31
N GLY A 61 -12.96 -10.95 -0.04
CA GLY A 61 -13.96 -10.33 0.83
C GLY A 61 -13.41 -9.35 1.86
N THR A 62 -13.51 -9.67 3.16
CA THR A 62 -13.07 -8.77 4.24
C THR A 62 -12.16 -9.49 5.22
N THR A 63 -10.91 -9.08 5.30
CA THR A 63 -9.91 -9.69 6.19
C THR A 63 -9.47 -8.69 7.25
N MET A 64 -9.54 -9.10 8.52
CA MET A 64 -9.23 -8.24 9.66
C MET A 64 -8.17 -8.87 10.57
N GLY A 65 -7.06 -8.17 10.76
CA GLY A 65 -6.00 -8.56 11.69
C GLY A 65 -5.28 -9.85 11.31
N ALA A 66 -5.29 -10.21 10.02
CA ALA A 66 -4.61 -11.39 9.52
C ALA A 66 -3.09 -11.17 9.41
N LYS A 67 -2.36 -12.29 9.43
CA LYS A 67 -0.95 -12.33 9.09
C LYS A 67 -0.70 -13.38 8.02
N LEU A 68 -0.27 -12.95 6.85
CA LEU A 68 0.10 -13.80 5.72
C LEU A 68 1.62 -13.73 5.49
N SER A 69 2.21 -14.83 5.02
CA SER A 69 3.63 -14.81 4.62
C SER A 69 3.74 -14.59 3.12
N ASP A 70 2.99 -15.35 2.33
CA ASP A 70 2.68 -15.11 0.92
C ASP A 70 1.14 -15.04 0.82
N GLY A 71 0.60 -14.05 0.13
CA GLY A 71 -0.85 -13.87 0.08
C GLY A 71 -1.36 -12.96 -1.02
N THR A 72 -2.58 -13.24 -1.48
CA THR A 72 -3.31 -12.34 -2.38
C THR A 72 -4.69 -12.06 -1.83
N ASP A 73 -5.04 -10.80 -1.60
CA ASP A 73 -6.35 -10.46 -1.07
C ASP A 73 -7.15 -9.59 -2.04
N GLU A 74 -8.34 -10.04 -2.43
CA GLU A 74 -9.31 -9.25 -3.19
C GLU A 74 -10.44 -8.77 -2.27
N GLY A 75 -10.45 -7.49 -1.91
CA GLY A 75 -11.57 -6.88 -1.16
C GLY A 75 -11.16 -5.81 -0.15
N THR A 76 -11.38 -6.05 1.14
CA THR A 76 -11.12 -5.08 2.22
C THR A 76 -10.22 -5.65 3.29
N LEU A 77 -9.07 -5.00 3.50
CA LEU A 77 -8.10 -5.35 4.52
C LEU A 77 -8.05 -4.34 5.66
N LEU A 78 -8.15 -4.84 6.89
CA LEU A 78 -8.06 -4.03 8.10
C LEU A 78 -6.96 -4.54 9.01
N GLY A 79 -5.86 -3.77 9.12
CA GLY A 79 -4.76 -4.07 10.04
C GLY A 79 -4.05 -5.39 9.75
N THR A 80 -3.97 -5.76 8.48
CA THR A 80 -3.28 -6.97 7.99
C THR A 80 -1.77 -6.77 7.94
N VAL A 81 -1.04 -7.87 8.00
CA VAL A 81 0.40 -7.90 7.79
C VAL A 81 0.72 -8.98 6.75
N LEU A 82 1.26 -8.55 5.61
CA LEU A 82 1.77 -9.40 4.54
C LEU A 82 3.30 -9.31 4.53
N THR A 83 3.96 -10.43 4.23
CA THR A 83 5.42 -10.42 4.03
C THR A 83 5.72 -10.32 2.54
N GLU A 84 5.11 -11.16 1.74
CA GLU A 84 5.05 -11.09 0.30
C GLU A 84 3.56 -11.12 -0.07
N GLY A 85 3.09 -10.28 -1.00
CA GLY A 85 1.70 -10.37 -1.43
C GLY A 85 1.17 -9.23 -2.29
N SER A 86 -0.07 -9.37 -2.74
CA SER A 86 -0.78 -8.36 -3.50
C SER A 86 -2.19 -8.16 -2.98
N ASP A 87 -2.61 -6.92 -2.85
CA ASP A 87 -3.96 -6.58 -2.40
C ASP A 87 -4.68 -5.81 -3.51
N GLU A 88 -5.94 -6.16 -3.80
CA GLU A 88 -6.82 -5.39 -4.68
C GLU A 88 -8.08 -4.96 -3.91
N GLY A 89 -8.31 -3.66 -3.77
CA GLY A 89 -9.51 -3.09 -3.18
C GLY A 89 -9.24 -1.97 -2.16
N ALA A 90 -9.61 -2.18 -0.91
CA ALA A 90 -9.52 -1.18 0.15
C ALA A 90 -8.67 -1.65 1.33
N THR A 91 -7.55 -0.99 1.57
CA THR A 91 -6.63 -1.31 2.67
C THR A 91 -6.67 -0.22 3.75
N LEU A 92 -6.74 -0.62 5.02
CA LEU A 92 -6.72 0.27 6.18
C LEU A 92 -5.69 -0.21 7.19
N GLY A 93 -4.56 0.50 7.26
CA GLY A 93 -3.48 0.21 8.20
C GLY A 93 -2.77 -1.11 7.91
N ALA A 94 -2.78 -1.55 6.66
CA ALA A 94 -2.04 -2.72 6.21
C ALA A 94 -0.53 -2.48 6.30
N LYS A 95 0.24 -3.56 6.47
CA LYS A 95 1.69 -3.55 6.37
C LYS A 95 2.13 -4.65 5.44
N ILE A 96 2.72 -4.27 4.33
CA ILE A 96 3.22 -5.18 3.32
C ILE A 96 4.75 -4.98 3.29
N TRP A 97 5.51 -6.06 3.27
CA TRP A 97 6.97 -5.96 3.21
C TRP A 97 7.45 -5.92 1.76
N ASP A 98 7.03 -6.89 0.94
CA ASP A 98 7.24 -6.94 -0.50
C ASP A 98 5.87 -7.14 -1.16
N GLY A 99 5.46 -6.27 -2.08
CA GLY A 99 4.15 -6.47 -2.70
C GLY A 99 3.56 -5.32 -3.49
N THR A 100 2.27 -5.46 -3.79
CA THR A 100 1.48 -4.44 -4.51
C THR A 100 0.16 -4.16 -3.79
N ASP A 101 -0.29 -2.90 -3.77
CA ASP A 101 -1.62 -2.51 -3.28
C ASP A 101 -2.36 -1.72 -4.38
N GLU A 102 -3.40 -2.31 -4.95
CA GLU A 102 -4.24 -1.67 -5.97
C GLU A 102 -5.57 -1.22 -5.35
N GLY A 103 -5.90 0.07 -5.46
CA GLY A 103 -7.20 0.62 -5.10
C GLY A 103 -7.16 1.80 -4.14
N THR A 104 -7.65 1.64 -2.90
CA THR A 104 -7.70 2.70 -1.89
C THR A 104 -6.98 2.30 -0.62
N ALA A 105 -5.86 2.97 -0.34
CA ALA A 105 -5.03 2.72 0.84
C ALA A 105 -5.14 3.85 1.88
N LEU A 106 -5.42 3.49 3.13
CA LEU A 106 -5.51 4.42 4.25
C LEU A 106 -4.49 4.05 5.34
N GLY A 107 -3.42 4.83 5.46
CA GLY A 107 -2.39 4.61 6.48
C GLY A 107 -1.62 3.29 6.30
N SER A 108 -1.60 2.76 5.08
CA SER A 108 -0.86 1.56 4.72
C SER A 108 0.65 1.83 4.73
N LYS A 109 1.43 0.79 4.91
CA LYS A 109 2.89 0.86 4.82
C LYS A 109 3.39 -0.27 3.94
N LEU A 110 4.07 0.09 2.86
CA LEU A 110 4.79 -0.81 1.98
C LEU A 110 6.30 -0.56 2.16
N LEU A 111 7.11 -1.62 2.23
CA LEU A 111 8.56 -1.47 2.35
C LEU A 111 9.24 -1.53 0.99
N GLU A 112 8.96 -2.58 0.23
CA GLU A 112 9.40 -2.80 -1.15
C GLU A 112 8.13 -3.05 -1.97
N GLY A 113 7.88 -2.28 -3.04
CA GLY A 113 6.70 -2.56 -3.88
C GLY A 113 6.08 -1.40 -4.64
N SER A 114 4.79 -1.53 -4.98
CA SER A 114 4.03 -0.47 -5.65
C SER A 114 2.61 -0.29 -5.14
N ASP A 115 2.15 0.95 -5.02
CA ASP A 115 0.74 1.28 -4.75
C ASP A 115 0.11 1.90 -6.00
N GLU A 116 -1.05 1.42 -6.46
CA GLU A 116 -1.82 2.03 -7.54
C GLU A 116 -3.19 2.52 -7.03
N GLY A 117 -3.58 3.76 -7.33
CA GLY A 117 -4.92 4.29 -7.05
C GLY A 117 -4.94 5.51 -6.13
N THR A 118 -5.60 5.40 -4.98
CA THR A 118 -5.77 6.52 -4.03
C THR A 118 -5.18 6.19 -2.66
N THR A 119 -4.16 6.93 -2.24
CA THR A 119 -3.48 6.73 -0.96
C THR A 119 -3.67 7.94 -0.02
N LEU A 120 -3.94 7.69 1.26
CA LEU A 120 -3.99 8.72 2.31
C LEU A 120 -3.10 8.32 3.48
N GLY A 121 -2.02 9.07 3.71
CA GLY A 121 -1.08 8.81 4.79
C GLY A 121 -0.30 7.51 4.63
N ALA A 122 -0.16 7.02 3.39
CA ALA A 122 0.64 5.85 3.08
C ALA A 122 2.14 6.12 3.30
N LYS A 123 2.92 5.05 3.44
CA LYS A 123 4.38 5.12 3.52
C LYS A 123 4.99 4.04 2.66
N LEU A 124 5.78 4.44 1.67
CA LEU A 124 6.54 3.55 0.81
C LEU A 124 8.05 3.82 1.01
N CYS A 125 8.86 2.77 1.03
CA CYS A 125 10.29 2.86 1.41
C CYS A 125 11.29 2.48 0.32
N ASP A 126 10.85 1.70 -0.66
CA ASP A 126 11.52 1.37 -1.90
C ASP A 126 10.39 1.01 -2.87
N GLY A 127 10.12 1.82 -3.89
CA GLY A 127 9.00 1.50 -4.76
C GLY A 127 8.42 2.61 -5.62
N SER A 128 7.24 2.32 -6.18
CA SER A 128 6.49 3.25 -7.01
C SER A 128 5.06 3.48 -6.54
N ASP A 129 4.62 4.73 -6.49
CA ASP A 129 3.22 5.08 -6.31
C ASP A 129 2.64 5.54 -7.66
N GLU A 130 1.46 5.06 -8.05
CA GLU A 130 0.70 5.59 -9.18
C GLU A 130 -0.68 6.11 -8.74
N GLY A 131 -1.00 7.37 -9.07
CA GLY A 131 -2.36 7.90 -8.94
C GLY A 131 -2.50 9.16 -8.06
N THR A 132 -3.28 9.07 -6.97
CA THR A 132 -3.60 10.21 -6.09
C THR A 132 -3.14 9.95 -4.66
N ALA A 133 -2.08 10.64 -4.25
CA ALA A 133 -1.53 10.57 -2.90
C ALA A 133 -1.81 11.83 -2.06
N LEU A 134 -2.32 11.64 -0.83
CA LEU A 134 -2.48 12.69 0.18
C LEU A 134 -1.65 12.38 1.42
N GLY A 135 -0.60 13.16 1.66
CA GLY A 135 0.26 13.02 2.83
C GLY A 135 1.01 11.69 2.89
N ALA A 136 1.30 11.09 1.72
CA ALA A 136 2.18 9.93 1.61
C ALA A 136 3.61 10.27 2.07
N GLU A 137 4.44 9.29 2.37
CA GLU A 137 5.88 9.48 2.52
C GLU A 137 6.55 8.41 1.67
N LEU A 138 7.31 8.83 0.65
CA LEU A 138 8.10 7.95 -0.19
C LEU A 138 9.58 8.15 0.15
N PHE A 139 10.29 7.04 0.29
CA PHE A 139 11.74 7.01 0.46
C PHE A 139 12.24 6.10 -0.66
N ASP A 140 13.28 6.47 -1.39
CA ASP A 140 13.84 5.69 -2.50
C ASP A 140 12.76 5.23 -3.51
N GLY A 141 12.23 6.12 -4.35
CA GLY A 141 11.12 5.71 -5.21
C GLY A 141 10.63 6.70 -6.25
N THR A 142 9.61 6.27 -6.99
CA THR A 142 9.00 7.04 -8.08
C THR A 142 7.51 7.27 -7.85
N ASP A 143 7.00 8.47 -8.04
CA ASP A 143 5.56 8.75 -8.02
C ASP A 143 5.11 9.17 -9.43
N GLU A 144 4.35 8.31 -10.13
CA GLU A 144 3.88 8.55 -11.49
C GLU A 144 2.35 8.74 -11.52
N GLY A 145 1.85 9.96 -11.78
CA GLY A 145 0.40 10.14 -11.78
C GLY A 145 -0.16 11.45 -12.33
N ALA A 146 -1.48 11.48 -12.52
CA ALA A 146 -2.26 12.73 -12.53
C ALA A 146 -2.35 13.28 -11.10
N SER A 147 -1.18 13.40 -10.54
CA SER A 147 -0.81 13.87 -9.26
C SER A 147 -1.59 15.15 -9.00
N LEU A 148 -2.59 15.02 -8.14
CA LEU A 148 -3.00 16.05 -7.19
C LEU A 148 -2.16 15.84 -5.93
N ILE A 149 -0.88 15.54 -6.15
CA ILE A 149 0.11 15.07 -5.21
C ILE A 149 0.20 16.13 -4.12
N VAL A 150 -0.01 15.68 -2.88
CA VAL A 150 0.92 16.01 -1.79
C VAL A 150 0.73 17.37 -1.12
N LEU A 151 -0.43 17.54 -0.47
CA LEU A 151 -0.42 18.27 0.79
C LEU A 151 0.47 17.53 1.81
N GLY A 152 1.76 17.89 1.84
CA GLY A 152 2.69 17.52 2.92
C GLY A 152 3.35 16.15 2.84
N ALA A 153 3.32 15.47 1.70
CA ALA A 153 4.24 14.37 1.45
C ALA A 153 5.70 14.80 1.38
N LYS A 154 6.54 13.80 1.56
CA LYS A 154 7.99 13.91 1.61
C LYS A 154 8.55 12.82 0.72
N LEU A 155 9.44 13.23 -0.18
CA LEU A 155 10.30 12.30 -0.89
C LEU A 155 11.74 12.49 -0.46
N GLN A 156 12.42 11.37 -0.34
CA GLN A 156 13.84 11.33 -0.06
C GLN A 156 14.48 10.33 -1.01
N ASP A 157 15.29 10.83 -1.94
CA ASP A 157 15.91 10.06 -3.02
C ASP A 157 14.81 9.51 -3.96
N GLY A 158 14.32 10.31 -4.92
CA GLY A 158 13.22 9.85 -5.76
C GLY A 158 12.85 10.77 -6.92
N SER A 159 11.84 10.38 -7.69
CA SER A 159 11.32 11.18 -8.80
C SER A 159 9.81 11.28 -8.79
N ASP A 160 9.28 12.50 -8.94
CA ASP A 160 7.84 12.73 -9.09
C ASP A 160 7.52 13.18 -10.51
N GLU A 161 6.54 12.53 -11.14
CA GLU A 161 5.91 12.99 -12.37
C GLU A 161 4.44 13.39 -12.11
N GLY A 162 4.13 14.69 -12.29
CA GLY A 162 2.77 15.22 -12.28
C GLY A 162 2.60 16.57 -11.55
N ASN A 163 1.42 16.84 -10.97
CA ASN A 163 1.19 18.10 -10.23
C ASN A 163 1.29 17.91 -8.71
N ALA A 164 2.13 18.71 -8.06
CA ALA A 164 2.38 18.64 -6.63
C ALA A 164 2.01 19.95 -5.89
N LEU A 165 1.48 19.84 -4.66
CA LEU A 165 0.92 20.94 -3.86
C LEU A 165 1.42 20.92 -2.39
N GLY A 166 2.65 21.39 -2.16
CA GLY A 166 3.23 21.45 -0.82
C GLY A 166 4.13 20.26 -0.47
N ALA A 167 4.81 19.73 -1.49
CA ALA A 167 5.81 18.68 -1.34
C ALA A 167 7.09 19.20 -0.67
N LYS A 168 7.83 18.25 -0.09
CA LYS A 168 9.22 18.44 0.31
C LYS A 168 10.06 17.33 -0.29
N LEU A 169 11.02 17.70 -1.12
CA LEU A 169 11.99 16.77 -1.66
C LEU A 169 13.36 17.06 -1.07
N TRP A 170 14.03 16.01 -0.62
CA TRP A 170 15.38 16.11 -0.08
C TRP A 170 16.45 15.95 -1.16
N ASP A 171 16.29 14.93 -2.00
CA ASP A 171 17.14 14.59 -3.16
C ASP A 171 16.20 13.99 -4.21
N GLY A 172 16.14 14.53 -5.41
CA GLY A 172 15.23 14.01 -6.43
C GLY A 172 14.99 14.85 -7.67
N THR A 173 14.10 14.37 -8.52
CA THR A 173 13.70 15.03 -9.77
C THR A 173 12.19 15.21 -9.85
N ASP A 174 11.71 16.43 -10.09
CA ASP A 174 10.29 16.71 -10.26
C ASP A 174 9.99 17.11 -11.70
N GLU A 175 8.99 16.49 -12.33
CA GLU A 175 8.45 16.89 -13.63
C GLU A 175 6.96 17.24 -13.53
N GLY A 176 6.59 18.50 -13.76
CA GLY A 176 5.17 18.88 -13.94
C GLY A 176 4.75 20.23 -13.34
N ILE A 177 3.63 20.30 -12.61
CA ILE A 177 3.13 21.57 -12.03
C ILE A 177 3.29 21.57 -10.52
N LEU A 178 4.15 22.45 -10.01
CA LEU A 178 4.53 22.49 -8.61
C LEU A 178 4.00 23.77 -7.93
N LEU A 179 3.30 23.62 -6.80
CA LEU A 179 2.87 24.76 -5.97
C LEU A 179 3.36 24.60 -4.53
N GLY A 180 4.18 25.54 -4.07
CA GLY A 180 4.62 25.63 -2.67
C GLY A 180 5.58 24.53 -2.22
N ILE A 181 6.41 24.05 -3.13
CA ILE A 181 7.38 22.97 -2.87
C ILE A 181 8.67 23.52 -2.27
N ALA A 182 9.37 22.69 -1.51
CA ALA A 182 10.76 22.93 -1.12
C ALA A 182 11.62 21.74 -1.54
N LEU A 183 12.57 22.00 -2.45
CA LEU A 183 13.64 21.07 -2.80
C LEU A 183 14.94 21.49 -2.13
N LEU A 184 15.62 20.52 -1.53
CA LEU A 184 16.94 20.73 -0.95
C LEU A 184 18.03 20.46 -2.00
N GLU A 185 18.11 19.23 -2.50
CA GLU A 185 18.99 18.82 -3.60
C GLU A 185 18.13 18.25 -4.74
N GLY A 186 18.38 18.61 -6.01
CA GLY A 186 17.61 18.03 -7.12
C GLY A 186 17.48 18.84 -8.41
N SER A 187 16.58 18.38 -9.30
CA SER A 187 16.22 19.09 -10.53
C SER A 187 14.70 19.20 -10.73
N GLU A 188 14.23 20.38 -11.12
CA GLU A 188 12.83 20.62 -11.50
C GLU A 188 12.71 20.84 -13.02
N GLU A 189 11.74 20.19 -13.66
CA GLU A 189 11.24 20.52 -15.00
C GLU A 189 9.72 20.81 -14.92
N GLY A 190 9.24 21.87 -15.59
CA GLY A 190 7.81 22.16 -15.69
C GLY A 190 7.41 23.57 -15.25
N ASN A 191 6.33 23.73 -14.48
CA ASN A 191 5.85 25.04 -14.04
C ASN A 191 5.76 25.09 -12.51
N ALA A 192 6.51 25.98 -11.86
CA ALA A 192 6.48 26.11 -10.40
C ALA A 192 6.00 27.49 -9.91
N LEU A 193 5.25 27.47 -8.80
CA LEU A 193 4.78 28.64 -8.07
C LEU A 193 5.14 28.56 -6.59
N GLY A 194 6.01 29.46 -6.12
CA GLY A 194 6.43 29.51 -4.72
C GLY A 194 7.37 28.37 -4.28
N ALA A 195 8.12 27.80 -5.23
CA ALA A 195 9.18 26.83 -4.96
C ALA A 195 10.37 27.47 -4.23
N LYS A 196 11.10 26.67 -3.45
CA LYS A 196 12.42 27.01 -2.92
C LYS A 196 13.39 25.90 -3.29
N LEU A 197 14.52 26.27 -3.89
CA LEU A 197 15.57 25.35 -4.28
C LEU A 197 16.86 25.78 -3.55
N TRP A 198 17.49 24.85 -2.84
CA TRP A 198 18.76 25.12 -2.14
C TRP A 198 19.96 24.83 -3.04
N ASP A 199 20.13 23.60 -3.52
CA ASP A 199 21.18 23.21 -4.47
C ASP A 199 20.57 22.38 -5.60
N GLY A 200 20.51 22.92 -6.82
CA GLY A 200 19.82 22.23 -7.92
C GLY A 200 19.70 23.01 -9.22
N THR A 201 18.97 22.41 -10.17
CA THR A 201 18.68 23.01 -11.48
C THR A 201 17.18 23.13 -11.71
N ASP A 202 16.75 24.22 -12.34
CA ASP A 202 15.37 24.44 -12.77
C ASP A 202 15.37 24.75 -14.27
N GLU A 203 14.73 23.88 -15.05
CA GLU A 203 14.54 24.06 -16.51
C GLU A 203 13.10 24.52 -16.86
N GLY A 204 12.28 24.83 -15.85
CA GLY A 204 10.87 25.18 -15.97
C GLY A 204 10.52 26.67 -16.04
N ASN A 205 9.21 26.97 -16.08
CA ASN A 205 8.66 28.32 -15.93
C ASN A 205 8.29 28.57 -14.47
N THR A 206 9.05 29.45 -13.82
CA THR A 206 8.96 29.63 -12.38
C THR A 206 8.60 31.04 -11.94
N LEU A 207 7.66 31.11 -10.99
CA LEU A 207 7.18 32.34 -10.38
C LEU A 207 7.31 32.23 -8.85
N GLY A 208 8.27 32.98 -8.29
CA GLY A 208 8.47 33.02 -6.84
C GLY A 208 9.53 32.05 -6.29
N ILE A 209 10.46 31.59 -7.13
CA ILE A 209 11.64 30.84 -6.67
C ILE A 209 12.56 31.73 -5.83
N ALA A 210 13.04 31.17 -4.72
CA ALA A 210 14.24 31.63 -4.04
C ALA A 210 15.31 30.53 -4.14
N LEU A 211 16.34 30.77 -4.96
CA LEU A 211 17.57 29.98 -4.99
C LEU A 211 18.44 30.40 -3.81
N LEU A 212 18.85 29.45 -2.97
CA LEU A 212 19.68 29.70 -1.78
C LEU A 212 21.02 28.97 -1.92
N GLU A 213 22.03 29.68 -2.43
CA GLU A 213 23.44 29.21 -2.46
C GLU A 213 24.05 29.01 -1.05
#